data_AF-A0A3D6BZ68-F1
#
_entry.id   AF-A0A3D6BZ68-F1
#
_cell.length_a   1.000
_cell.length_b   1.000
_cell.length_c   1.000
_cell.angle_alpha   90.00
_cell.angle_beta   90.00
_cell.angle_gamma   90.00
#
_symmetry.space_group_name_H-M   'P 1'
#
loop_
_entity.id
_entity.type
_entity.pdbx_description
1 polymer ?
#
loop_
_entity_poly.entity_id
_entity_poly.type
_entity_poly.pdbx_seq_one_letter_code
_entity_poly.pdbx_strand_id
1 'polypeptide(L)'
;MYPAVLIVDDESTIIDSLEGILSDDGFEVFHAYNGYEALKKIETHSPDIVLLDIWMPGMDGIDTLKEIKKTNPSLPVVMITGHGSIESAVDATKSGAFDFLEKPLSIDKVMVTINNALNFRKLEEENTYLRKKAIEKNSITGTSPAVQKLYGEVMAAAPTDASILIMGENGTGKEMVARTIHQFSSRPEGPFIIINCAAIPEEHLESELFGHEKG
;
A
#
# COMPACT_ATOMS: atom_id res chain seq x y z
N MET A 1 19.85 1.26 6.82
CA MET A 1 19.69 -0.15 6.43
C MET A 1 19.78 -0.16 4.92
N TYR A 2 20.61 -1.03 4.36
CA TYR A 2 20.68 -1.18 2.92
C TYR A 2 19.42 -1.93 2.44
N PRO A 3 18.82 -1.57 1.29
CA PRO A 3 17.62 -2.25 0.85
C PRO A 3 17.91 -3.73 0.56
N ALA A 4 17.02 -4.60 1.02
CA ALA A 4 17.10 -6.03 0.81
C ALA A 4 16.41 -6.42 -0.51
N VAL A 5 17.12 -7.11 -1.39
CA VAL A 5 16.62 -7.61 -2.67
C VAL A 5 16.53 -9.13 -2.61
N LEU A 6 15.36 -9.69 -2.92
CA LEU A 6 15.20 -11.13 -3.12
C LEU A 6 15.20 -11.44 -4.63
N ILE A 7 16.20 -12.18 -5.10
CA ILE A 7 16.28 -12.71 -6.46
C ILE A 7 15.65 -14.11 -6.48
N VAL A 8 14.78 -14.38 -7.45
CA VAL A 8 14.13 -15.68 -7.59
C VAL A 8 14.26 -16.12 -9.05
N ASP A 9 15.12 -17.10 -9.29
CA ASP A 9 15.41 -17.66 -10.61
C ASP A 9 15.95 -19.09 -10.42
N ASP A 10 15.62 -20.04 -11.29
CA ASP A 10 16.15 -21.40 -11.21
C ASP A 10 17.54 -21.54 -11.83
N GLU A 11 17.98 -20.55 -12.62
CA GLU A 11 19.31 -20.49 -13.21
C GLU A 11 20.32 -19.82 -12.26
N SER A 12 21.24 -20.62 -11.69
CA SER A 12 22.28 -20.12 -10.78
C SER A 12 23.16 -19.03 -11.40
N THR A 13 23.42 -19.11 -12.71
CA THR A 13 24.22 -18.11 -13.43
C THR A 13 23.59 -16.72 -13.43
N ILE A 14 22.26 -16.64 -13.42
CA ILE A 14 21.53 -15.37 -13.40
C ILE A 14 21.53 -14.80 -11.99
N ILE A 15 21.33 -15.65 -10.98
CA ILE A 15 21.47 -15.29 -9.57
C ILE A 15 22.87 -14.72 -9.32
N ASP A 16 23.94 -15.45 -9.67
CA ASP A 16 25.32 -15.04 -9.41
C ASP A 16 25.65 -13.68 -10.07
N SER A 17 25.15 -13.46 -11.29
CA SER A 17 25.33 -12.21 -12.01
C SER A 17 24.63 -11.04 -11.31
N LEU A 18 23.34 -11.19 -10.98
CA LEU A 18 22.57 -10.17 -10.29
C LEU A 18 23.08 -9.91 -8.87
N GLU A 19 23.45 -10.97 -8.14
CA GLU A 19 24.01 -10.87 -6.80
C GLU A 19 25.31 -10.08 -6.80
N GLY A 20 26.21 -10.33 -7.76
CA GLY A 20 27.45 -9.56 -7.91
C GLY A 20 27.17 -8.07 -8.16
N ILE A 21 26.30 -7.75 -9.13
CA ILE A 21 25.95 -6.37 -9.49
C ILE A 21 25.32 -5.63 -8.31
N LEU A 22 24.35 -6.26 -7.63
CA LEU A 22 23.58 -5.62 -6.57
C LEU A 22 24.39 -5.48 -5.28
N SER A 23 25.26 -6.45 -4.98
CA SER A 23 26.13 -6.36 -3.81
C SER A 23 27.17 -5.25 -3.96
N ASP A 24 27.72 -5.05 -5.17
CA ASP A 24 28.67 -3.96 -5.47
C ASP A 24 28.04 -2.56 -5.26
N ASP A 25 26.74 -2.43 -5.55
CA ASP A 25 25.97 -1.20 -5.31
C ASP A 25 25.40 -1.09 -3.88
N GLY A 26 25.75 -2.05 -3.01
CA GLY A 26 25.48 -2.01 -1.57
C GLY A 26 24.11 -2.56 -1.16
N PHE A 27 23.42 -3.33 -2.00
CA PHE A 27 22.19 -4.01 -1.60
C PHE A 27 22.48 -5.25 -0.74
N GLU A 28 21.56 -5.57 0.17
CA GLU A 28 21.57 -6.87 0.83
C GLU A 28 20.82 -7.86 -0.07
N VAL A 29 21.50 -8.91 -0.55
CA VAL A 29 20.92 -9.82 -1.54
C VAL A 29 20.58 -11.16 -0.90
N PHE A 30 19.36 -11.61 -1.11
CA PHE A 30 18.91 -12.97 -0.87
C PHE A 30 18.52 -13.59 -2.22
N HIS A 31 18.73 -14.89 -2.38
CA HIS A 31 18.29 -15.60 -3.58
C HIS A 31 17.34 -16.75 -3.24
N ALA A 32 16.54 -17.23 -4.18
CA ALA A 32 15.73 -18.44 -4.06
C ALA A 32 15.65 -19.14 -5.42
N TYR A 33 15.62 -20.47 -5.44
CA TYR A 33 15.65 -21.24 -6.69
C TYR A 33 14.27 -21.65 -7.21
N ASN A 34 13.20 -21.27 -6.50
CA ASN A 34 11.81 -21.57 -6.86
C ASN A 34 10.83 -20.72 -6.03
N GLY A 35 9.58 -20.66 -6.47
CA GLY A 35 8.52 -19.91 -5.80
C GLY A 35 8.26 -20.29 -4.33
N TYR A 36 8.34 -21.59 -3.98
CA TYR A 36 8.12 -22.03 -2.60
C TYR A 36 9.21 -21.56 -1.64
N GLU A 37 10.47 -21.58 -2.07
CA GLU A 37 11.58 -21.03 -1.30
C GLU A 37 11.46 -19.51 -1.18
N ALA A 38 11.06 -18.83 -2.26
CA ALA A 38 10.85 -17.39 -2.26
C ALA A 38 9.82 -16.97 -1.21
N LEU A 39 8.65 -17.63 -1.16
CA LEU A 39 7.61 -17.32 -0.17
C LEU A 39 8.13 -17.46 1.28
N LYS A 40 8.91 -18.52 1.57
CA LYS A 40 9.54 -18.68 2.90
C LYS A 40 10.57 -17.60 3.20
N LYS A 41 11.37 -17.20 2.21
CA LYS A 41 12.38 -16.13 2.39
C LYS A 41 11.73 -14.77 2.59
N ILE A 42 10.61 -14.50 1.94
CA ILE A 42 9.83 -13.28 2.14
C ILE A 42 9.34 -13.18 3.59
N GLU A 43 8.80 -14.26 4.15
CA GLU A 43 8.33 -14.29 5.55
C GLU A 43 9.47 -14.10 6.56
N THR A 44 10.65 -14.67 6.29
CA THR A 44 11.77 -14.70 7.23
C THR A 44 12.69 -13.48 7.16
N HIS A 45 12.91 -12.93 5.96
CA HIS A 45 13.87 -11.85 5.72
C HIS A 45 13.20 -10.51 5.41
N SER A 46 11.89 -10.50 5.09
CA SER A 46 11.12 -9.27 4.78
C SER A 46 11.83 -8.36 3.76
N PRO A 47 12.10 -8.84 2.53
CA PRO A 47 12.82 -8.07 1.52
C PRO A 47 12.09 -6.78 1.16
N ASP A 48 12.84 -5.80 0.67
CA ASP A 48 12.31 -4.52 0.21
C ASP A 48 11.73 -4.61 -1.21
N ILE A 49 12.27 -5.51 -2.02
CA ILE A 49 11.87 -5.78 -3.41
C ILE A 49 12.16 -7.23 -3.80
N VAL A 50 11.35 -7.77 -4.72
CA VAL A 50 11.57 -9.10 -5.31
C VAL A 50 11.81 -8.98 -6.80
N LEU A 51 12.88 -9.61 -7.29
CA LEU A 51 13.15 -9.85 -8.71
C LEU A 51 12.76 -11.31 -9.01
N LEU A 52 11.78 -11.54 -9.87
CA LEU A 52 11.13 -12.84 -10.01
C LEU A 52 11.10 -13.30 -11.47
N ASP A 53 11.76 -14.40 -11.78
CA ASP A 53 11.66 -15.01 -13.10
C ASP A 53 10.26 -15.58 -13.35
N ILE A 54 9.78 -15.43 -14.59
CA ILE A 54 8.46 -15.94 -14.99
C ILE A 54 8.45 -17.47 -15.10
N TRP A 55 9.54 -18.06 -15.62
CA TRP A 55 9.59 -19.43 -16.09
C TRP A 55 10.41 -20.31 -15.17
N MET A 56 9.83 -20.71 -14.04
CA MET A 56 10.48 -21.59 -13.08
C MET A 56 9.79 -22.96 -12.99
N PRO A 57 10.53 -24.04 -12.69
CA PRO A 57 9.96 -25.36 -12.47
C PRO A 57 9.11 -25.41 -11.19
N GLY A 58 7.96 -26.09 -11.29
CA GLY A 58 7.05 -26.26 -10.17
C GLY A 58 6.02 -25.14 -10.08
N MET A 59 6.18 -24.23 -9.12
CA MET A 59 5.35 -23.03 -9.01
C MET A 59 5.93 -21.96 -9.93
N ASP A 60 5.16 -21.55 -10.93
CA ASP A 60 5.60 -20.54 -11.90
C ASP A 60 5.70 -19.14 -11.27
N GLY A 61 6.33 -18.19 -11.98
CA GLY A 61 6.54 -16.84 -11.48
C GLY A 61 5.23 -16.06 -11.30
N ILE A 62 4.20 -16.32 -12.11
CA ILE A 62 2.93 -15.59 -12.04
C ILE A 62 2.12 -16.03 -10.82
N ASP A 63 2.08 -17.33 -10.54
CA ASP A 63 1.42 -17.88 -9.36
C ASP A 63 2.19 -17.52 -8.08
N THR A 64 3.52 -17.48 -8.15
CA THR A 64 4.35 -16.93 -7.07
C THR A 64 4.00 -15.46 -6.80
N LEU A 65 3.90 -14.63 -7.84
CA LEU A 65 3.49 -13.23 -7.73
C LEU A 65 2.12 -13.08 -7.04
N LYS A 66 1.12 -13.89 -7.43
CA LYS A 66 -0.21 -13.83 -6.81
C LYS A 66 -0.18 -14.14 -5.32
N GLU A 67 0.56 -15.17 -4.89
CA GLU A 67 0.69 -15.50 -3.48
C GLU A 67 1.45 -14.42 -2.69
N ILE A 68 2.49 -13.83 -3.29
CA ILE A 68 3.20 -12.68 -2.68
C ILE A 68 2.23 -11.51 -2.49
N LYS A 69 1.43 -11.17 -3.50
CA LYS A 69 0.52 -10.01 -3.43
C LYS A 69 -0.67 -10.22 -2.51
N LYS A 70 -1.03 -11.47 -2.23
CA LYS A 70 -2.06 -11.82 -1.25
C LYS A 70 -1.61 -11.59 0.19
N THR A 71 -0.35 -11.88 0.49
CA THR A 71 0.22 -11.71 1.84
C THR A 71 0.81 -10.33 2.05
N ASN A 72 1.56 -9.83 1.05
CA ASN A 72 2.29 -8.56 1.08
C ASN A 72 1.93 -7.70 -0.17
N PRO A 73 0.75 -7.06 -0.20
CA PRO A 73 0.29 -6.30 -1.37
C PRO A 73 1.24 -5.17 -1.81
N SER A 74 1.87 -4.50 -0.83
CA SER A 74 2.76 -3.35 -1.02
C SER A 74 4.21 -3.74 -1.36
N LEU A 75 4.58 -5.02 -1.31
CA LEU A 75 5.92 -5.47 -1.67
C LEU A 75 6.09 -5.34 -3.20
N PRO A 76 6.98 -4.47 -3.72
CA PRO A 76 7.21 -4.38 -5.15
C PRO A 76 7.84 -5.69 -5.66
N VAL A 77 7.27 -6.21 -6.76
CA VAL A 77 7.76 -7.40 -7.46
C VAL A 77 8.02 -7.01 -8.91
N VAL A 78 9.25 -7.21 -9.37
CA VAL A 78 9.68 -6.96 -10.74
C VAL A 78 9.84 -8.30 -11.43
N MET A 79 9.09 -8.52 -12.51
CA MET A 79 9.15 -9.78 -13.25
C MET A 79 10.34 -9.78 -14.19
N ILE A 80 11.04 -10.90 -14.31
CA ILE A 80 12.14 -11.12 -15.26
C ILE A 80 11.71 -12.18 -16.28
N THR A 81 11.96 -11.95 -17.57
CA THR A 81 11.62 -12.93 -18.62
C THR A 81 12.62 -12.93 -19.76
N GLY A 82 12.99 -14.12 -20.28
CA GLY A 82 13.84 -14.25 -21.47
C GLY A 82 13.11 -14.41 -22.80
N HIS A 83 11.80 -14.68 -22.75
CA HIS A 83 10.95 -14.80 -23.93
C HIS A 83 9.69 -13.95 -23.69
N GLY A 84 9.86 -12.62 -23.76
CA GLY A 84 8.78 -11.68 -23.55
C GLY A 84 7.75 -11.72 -24.67
N SER A 85 6.63 -12.41 -24.46
CA SER A 85 5.41 -12.07 -25.18
C SER A 85 4.77 -10.85 -24.49
N ILE A 86 4.16 -9.95 -25.27
CA ILE A 86 3.41 -8.82 -24.73
C ILE A 86 2.30 -9.32 -23.79
N GLU A 87 1.73 -10.50 -24.06
CA GLU A 87 0.69 -11.13 -23.23
C GLU A 87 1.18 -11.43 -21.81
N SER A 88 2.35 -12.04 -21.65
CA SER A 88 2.88 -12.37 -20.31
C SER A 88 3.19 -11.11 -19.48
N ALA A 89 3.68 -10.04 -20.12
CA ALA A 89 3.92 -8.77 -19.44
C ALA A 89 2.61 -8.11 -18.99
N VAL A 90 1.57 -8.17 -19.82
CA VAL A 90 0.23 -7.65 -19.50
C VAL A 90 -0.40 -8.43 -18.34
N ASP A 91 -0.31 -9.76 -18.35
CA ASP A 91 -0.87 -10.60 -17.29
C ASP A 91 -0.14 -10.44 -15.95
N ALA A 92 1.19 -10.27 -15.98
CA ALA A 92 1.98 -9.92 -14.81
C ALA A 92 1.53 -8.57 -14.19
N THR A 93 1.37 -7.55 -15.03
CA THR A 93 0.95 -6.21 -14.59
C THR A 93 -0.45 -6.25 -13.98
N LYS A 94 -1.39 -6.98 -14.62
CA LYS A 94 -2.75 -7.20 -14.08
C LYS A 94 -2.73 -7.96 -12.74
N SER A 95 -1.74 -8.83 -12.54
CA SER A 95 -1.56 -9.60 -11.31
C SER A 95 -0.85 -8.82 -10.20
N GLY A 96 -0.48 -7.56 -10.45
CA GLY A 96 0.08 -6.65 -9.46
C GLY A 96 1.61 -6.51 -9.49
N ALA A 97 2.28 -7.01 -10.53
CA ALA A 97 3.70 -6.72 -10.73
C ALA A 97 3.94 -5.20 -10.81
N PHE A 98 5.05 -4.74 -10.25
CA PHE A 98 5.45 -3.34 -10.31
C PHE A 98 5.95 -2.97 -11.71
N ASP A 99 6.83 -3.82 -12.26
CA ASP A 99 7.42 -3.64 -13.58
C ASP A 99 7.92 -4.99 -14.13
N PHE A 100 8.43 -5.00 -15.35
CA PHE A 100 9.04 -6.16 -15.98
C PHE A 100 10.40 -5.83 -16.63
N LEU A 101 11.30 -6.80 -16.63
CA LEU A 101 12.62 -6.72 -17.25
C LEU A 101 12.81 -7.90 -18.21
N GLU A 102 13.25 -7.60 -19.43
CA GLU A 102 13.54 -8.59 -20.45
C GLU A 102 15.02 -9.01 -20.39
N LYS A 103 15.30 -10.32 -20.39
CA LYS A 103 16.65 -10.88 -20.55
C LYS A 103 17.07 -10.67 -22.02
N PRO A 104 18.32 -10.24 -22.31
CA PRO A 104 19.45 -10.11 -21.37
C PRO A 104 19.35 -8.85 -20.49
N LEU A 105 19.54 -9.03 -19.19
CA LEU A 105 19.46 -7.96 -18.20
C LEU A 105 20.64 -7.01 -18.36
N SER A 106 20.35 -5.72 -18.56
CA SER A 106 21.36 -4.65 -18.46
C SER A 106 21.38 -4.08 -17.05
N ILE A 107 22.57 -3.92 -16.48
CA ILE A 107 22.82 -3.35 -15.15
C ILE A 107 22.03 -2.05 -14.96
N ASP A 108 22.16 -1.11 -15.91
CA ASP A 108 21.50 0.20 -15.81
C ASP A 108 19.98 0.09 -15.67
N LYS A 109 19.33 -0.79 -16.45
CA LYS A 109 17.87 -1.00 -16.36
C LYS A 109 17.47 -1.62 -15.04
N VAL A 110 18.20 -2.66 -14.59
CA VAL A 110 17.93 -3.31 -13.30
C VAL A 110 17.98 -2.27 -12.18
N MET A 111 19.04 -1.46 -12.16
CA MET A 111 19.23 -0.42 -11.15
C MET A 111 18.18 0.68 -11.20
N VAL A 112 17.80 1.15 -12.39
CA VAL A 112 16.72 2.15 -12.54
C VAL A 112 15.39 1.59 -12.04
N THR A 113 15.04 0.36 -12.42
CA THR A 113 13.78 -0.27 -12.02
C THR A 113 13.73 -0.52 -10.51
N ILE A 114 14.81 -1.02 -9.90
CA ILE A 114 14.90 -1.21 -8.45
C ILE A 114 14.74 0.12 -7.72
N ASN A 115 15.47 1.17 -8.12
CA ASN A 115 15.38 2.47 -7.48
C ASN A 115 13.97 3.08 -7.59
N ASN A 116 13.32 2.94 -8.74
CA ASN A 116 11.95 3.40 -8.93
C ASN A 116 10.96 2.64 -8.04
N ALA A 117 11.09 1.32 -7.96
CA ALA A 117 10.26 0.48 -7.10
C ALA A 117 10.41 0.81 -5.61
N LEU A 118 11.64 0.98 -5.14
CA LEU A 118 11.92 1.34 -3.75
C LEU A 118 11.43 2.75 -3.41
N ASN A 119 11.61 3.71 -4.32
CA ASN A 119 11.08 5.06 -4.15
C ASN A 119 9.55 5.07 -4.11
N PHE A 120 8.89 4.28 -4.97
CA PHE A 120 7.44 4.14 -4.97
C PHE A 120 6.94 3.59 -3.64
N ARG A 121 7.53 2.49 -3.16
CA ARG A 121 7.19 1.90 -1.86
C ARG A 121 7.37 2.90 -0.73
N LYS A 122 8.49 3.62 -0.70
CA LYS A 122 8.76 4.64 0.32
C LYS A 122 7.71 5.75 0.31
N LEU A 123 7.30 6.23 -0.86
CA LEU A 123 6.25 7.23 -1.00
C LEU A 123 4.90 6.70 -0.53
N GLU A 124 4.56 5.45 -0.82
CA GLU A 124 3.33 4.81 -0.39
C GLU A 124 3.28 4.62 1.14
N GLU A 125 4.40 4.20 1.73
CA GLU A 125 4.58 4.08 3.19
C GLU A 125 4.48 5.45 3.87
N GLU A 126 5.12 6.48 3.30
CA GLU A 126 5.05 7.86 3.81
C GLU A 126 3.63 8.42 3.70
N ASN A 127 2.94 8.17 2.58
CA ASN A 127 1.55 8.59 2.40
C ASN A 127 0.65 7.95 3.46
N THR A 128 0.79 6.64 3.66
CA THR A 128 0.06 5.88 4.67
C THR A 128 0.36 6.40 6.08
N TYR A 129 1.63 6.68 6.39
CA TYR A 129 2.05 7.23 7.68
C TYR A 129 1.47 8.64 7.91
N LEU A 130 1.55 9.52 6.91
CA LEU A 130 1.01 10.88 6.99
C LEU A 130 -0.50 10.89 7.14
N ARG A 131 -1.22 10.00 6.42
CA ARG A 131 -2.66 9.79 6.59
C ARG A 131 -2.98 9.37 8.03
N LYS A 132 -2.30 8.36 8.57
CA LYS A 132 -2.47 7.91 9.95
C LYS A 132 -2.21 9.04 10.96
N LYS A 133 -1.12 9.79 10.80
CA LYS A 133 -0.75 10.89 11.70
C LYS A 133 -1.73 12.07 11.64
N ALA A 134 -2.22 12.41 10.43
CA ALA A 134 -3.25 13.42 10.26
C ALA A 134 -4.57 13.00 10.91
N ILE A 135 -4.88 11.70 10.90
CA ILE A 135 -6.04 11.15 11.59
C ILE A 135 -5.83 11.22 13.11
N GLU A 136 -4.74 10.68 13.66
CA GLU A 136 -4.43 10.68 15.11
C GLU A 136 -4.44 12.09 15.72
N LYS A 137 -3.90 13.09 15.03
CA LYS A 137 -3.89 14.48 15.50
C LYS A 137 -5.31 15.08 15.62
N ASN A 138 -6.26 14.53 14.87
CA ASN A 138 -7.62 15.04 14.78
C ASN A 138 -8.66 14.08 15.38
N SER A 139 -8.24 13.04 16.11
CA SER A 139 -9.13 12.14 16.84
C SER A 139 -9.33 12.61 18.30
N ILE A 140 -10.32 12.05 18.99
CA ILE A 140 -10.59 12.38 20.39
C ILE A 140 -9.32 12.21 21.23
N THR A 141 -8.95 13.24 22.00
CA THR A 141 -7.78 13.22 22.90
C THR A 141 -8.21 13.36 24.37
N GLY A 142 -7.38 12.84 25.28
CA GLY A 142 -7.57 12.96 26.73
C GLY A 142 -7.98 11.65 27.41
N THR A 143 -7.75 11.58 28.72
CA THR A 143 -7.91 10.37 29.54
C THR A 143 -8.94 10.53 30.65
N SER A 144 -9.73 11.60 30.63
CA SER A 144 -10.77 11.83 31.65
C SER A 144 -11.87 10.76 31.57
N PRO A 145 -12.54 10.44 32.68
CA PRO A 145 -13.63 9.46 32.68
C PRO A 145 -14.75 9.79 31.68
N ALA A 146 -15.06 11.08 31.48
CA ALA A 146 -16.06 11.51 30.50
C ALA A 146 -15.61 11.23 29.05
N VAL A 147 -14.33 11.46 28.75
CA VAL A 147 -13.74 11.16 27.43
C VAL A 147 -13.69 9.67 27.19
N GLN A 148 -13.33 8.86 28.19
CA GLN A 148 -13.34 7.39 28.07
C GLN A 148 -14.76 6.84 27.82
N LYS A 149 -15.77 7.40 28.49
CA LYS A 149 -17.17 7.05 28.25
C LYS A 149 -17.59 7.38 26.82
N LEU A 150 -17.29 8.61 26.36
CA LEU A 150 -17.56 9.04 24.99
C LEU A 150 -16.85 8.14 23.97
N TYR A 151 -15.60 7.76 24.24
CA TYR A 151 -14.85 6.83 23.38
C TYR A 151 -15.56 5.48 23.28
N GLY A 152 -16.09 4.95 24.40
CA GLY A 152 -16.90 3.72 24.38
C GLY A 152 -18.17 3.85 23.53
N GLU A 153 -18.88 4.97 23.62
CA GLU A 153 -20.07 5.24 22.80
C GLU A 153 -19.71 5.34 21.30
N VAL A 154 -18.60 6.00 20.97
CA VAL A 154 -18.09 6.10 19.60
C VAL A 154 -17.74 4.72 19.05
N MET A 155 -17.01 3.90 19.80
CA MET A 155 -16.62 2.55 19.35
C MET A 155 -17.84 1.63 19.14
N ALA A 156 -18.94 1.85 19.87
CA ALA A 156 -20.18 1.11 19.67
C ALA A 156 -20.98 1.60 18.45
N ALA A 157 -20.98 2.91 18.18
CA ALA A 157 -21.75 3.50 17.08
C ALA A 157 -21.05 3.43 15.72
N ALA A 158 -19.71 3.56 15.70
CA ALA A 158 -18.92 3.69 14.48
C ALA A 158 -19.13 2.55 13.46
N PRO A 159 -19.21 1.26 13.84
CA PRO A 159 -19.40 0.16 12.87
C PRO A 159 -20.78 0.11 12.21
N THR A 160 -21.73 0.98 12.61
CA THR A 160 -23.10 0.98 12.12
C THR A 160 -23.30 1.99 10.98
N ASP A 161 -24.30 1.75 10.12
CA ASP A 161 -24.71 2.71 9.08
C ASP A 161 -25.74 3.74 9.59
N ALA A 162 -25.96 3.82 10.90
CA ALA A 162 -26.92 4.76 11.49
C ALA A 162 -26.40 6.20 11.46
N SER A 163 -27.30 7.17 11.29
CA SER A 163 -26.94 8.59 11.42
C SER A 163 -26.60 8.95 12.87
N ILE A 164 -25.49 9.63 13.09
CA ILE A 164 -24.99 9.99 14.42
C ILE A 164 -25.09 11.50 14.62
N LEU A 165 -25.74 11.92 15.72
CA LEU A 165 -25.83 13.31 16.13
C LEU A 165 -24.82 13.60 17.25
N ILE A 166 -23.93 14.57 17.03
CA ILE A 166 -22.89 14.97 18.00
C ILE A 166 -23.25 16.34 18.56
N MET A 167 -23.46 16.42 19.87
CA MET A 167 -23.80 17.66 20.58
C MET A 167 -22.68 18.10 21.52
N GLY A 168 -22.61 19.40 21.76
CA GLY A 168 -21.61 20.01 22.64
C GLY A 168 -21.45 21.50 22.35
N GLU A 169 -20.91 22.23 23.32
CA GLU A 169 -20.64 23.67 23.20
C GLU A 169 -19.62 23.98 22.10
N ASN A 170 -19.42 25.26 21.80
CA ASN A 170 -18.42 25.65 20.81
C ASN A 170 -17.00 25.30 21.31
N GLY A 171 -16.17 24.74 20.43
CA GLY A 171 -14.79 24.36 20.77
C GLY A 171 -14.62 23.03 21.53
N THR A 172 -15.68 22.26 21.80
CA THR A 172 -15.58 20.99 22.56
C THR A 172 -15.09 19.78 21.75
N GLY A 173 -14.59 19.98 20.53
CA GLY A 173 -14.02 18.89 19.71
C GLY A 173 -15.04 18.01 18.98
N LYS A 174 -16.26 18.50 18.69
CA LYS A 174 -17.29 17.74 17.94
C LYS A 174 -16.79 17.17 16.61
N GLU A 175 -15.96 17.92 15.88
CA GLU A 175 -15.35 17.46 14.64
C GLU A 175 -14.39 16.28 14.89
N MET A 176 -13.62 16.29 15.99
CA MET A 176 -12.73 15.19 16.34
C MET A 176 -13.51 13.92 16.64
N VAL A 177 -14.68 14.05 17.27
CA VAL A 177 -15.59 12.92 17.49
C VAL A 177 -16.08 12.35 16.16
N ALA A 178 -16.52 13.20 15.22
CA ALA A 178 -16.98 12.77 13.90
C ALA A 178 -15.88 12.06 13.09
N ARG A 179 -14.65 12.59 13.12
CA ARG A 179 -13.48 11.95 12.49
C ARG A 179 -13.15 10.60 13.11
N THR A 180 -13.23 10.49 14.44
CA THR A 180 -13.01 9.22 15.15
C THR A 180 -14.06 8.19 14.78
N ILE A 181 -15.33 8.60 14.67
CA ILE A 181 -16.42 7.72 14.19
C ILE A 181 -16.10 7.19 12.78
N HIS A 182 -15.72 8.06 11.84
CA HIS A 182 -15.38 7.63 10.47
C HIS A 182 -14.21 6.64 10.46
N GLN A 183 -13.17 6.90 11.26
CA GLN A 183 -11.99 6.05 11.39
C GLN A 183 -12.31 4.63 11.87
N PHE A 184 -13.27 4.47 12.77
CA PHE A 184 -13.69 3.16 13.31
C PHE A 184 -14.94 2.60 12.64
N SER A 185 -15.37 3.21 11.52
CA SER A 185 -16.52 2.75 10.76
C SER A 185 -16.19 1.58 9.83
N SER A 186 -17.20 1.11 9.09
CA SER A 186 -17.02 0.16 7.99
C SER A 186 -16.36 0.77 6.74
N ARG A 187 -16.07 2.08 6.74
CA ARG A 187 -15.62 2.86 5.58
C ARG A 187 -14.41 3.77 5.85
N PRO A 188 -13.37 3.32 6.60
CA PRO A 188 -12.29 4.21 7.05
C PRO A 188 -11.45 4.80 5.91
N GLU A 189 -11.31 4.07 4.80
CA GLU A 189 -10.60 4.50 3.59
C GLU A 189 -11.47 5.37 2.65
N GLY A 190 -12.76 5.51 2.95
CA GLY A 190 -13.67 6.37 2.20
C GLY A 190 -13.42 7.86 2.47
N PRO A 191 -13.85 8.75 1.55
CA PRO A 191 -13.72 10.19 1.77
C PRO A 191 -14.54 10.64 3.00
N PHE A 192 -13.93 11.43 3.87
CA PHE A 192 -14.60 12.12 4.97
C PHE A 192 -14.79 13.59 4.63
N ILE A 193 -16.01 13.97 4.26
CA ILE A 193 -16.35 15.32 3.81
C ILE A 193 -16.98 16.08 4.97
N ILE A 194 -16.41 17.24 5.30
CA ILE A 194 -16.95 18.15 6.32
C ILE A 194 -17.63 19.29 5.61
N ILE A 195 -18.89 19.53 5.99
CA ILE A 195 -19.68 20.66 5.49
C ILE A 195 -20.07 21.52 6.68
N ASN A 196 -19.59 22.76 6.69
CA ASN A 196 -19.98 23.74 7.69
C ASN A 196 -21.20 24.52 7.19
N CYS A 197 -22.40 24.05 7.53
CA CYS A 197 -23.65 24.68 7.09
C CYS A 197 -23.78 26.13 7.56
N ALA A 198 -23.13 26.55 8.65
CA ALA A 198 -23.18 27.93 9.13
C ALA A 198 -22.33 28.90 8.29
N ALA A 199 -21.41 28.39 7.46
CA ALA A 199 -20.56 29.18 6.58
C ALA A 199 -21.10 29.27 5.14
N ILE A 200 -22.17 28.54 4.81
CA ILE A 200 -22.77 28.49 3.48
C ILE A 200 -24.06 29.32 3.50
N PRO A 201 -24.22 30.32 2.61
CA PRO A 201 -25.49 31.01 2.43
C PRO A 201 -26.60 30.02 2.07
N GLU A 202 -27.78 30.18 2.66
CA GLU A 202 -28.92 29.25 2.50
C GLU A 202 -29.28 29.02 1.01
N GLU A 203 -29.17 30.07 0.20
CA GLU A 203 -29.40 30.07 -1.24
C GLU A 203 -28.47 29.13 -2.04
N HIS A 204 -27.30 28.76 -1.48
CA HIS A 204 -26.29 27.94 -2.13
C HIS A 204 -26.12 26.54 -1.50
N LEU A 205 -26.85 26.24 -0.41
CA LEU A 205 -26.69 25.00 0.33
C LEU A 205 -27.07 23.76 -0.51
N GLU A 206 -28.19 23.82 -1.24
CA GLU A 206 -28.64 22.72 -2.09
C GLU A 206 -27.67 22.46 -3.25
N SER A 207 -27.14 23.53 -3.87
CA SER A 207 -26.18 23.40 -4.97
C SER A 207 -24.83 22.81 -4.52
N GLU A 208 -24.38 23.12 -3.30
CA GLU A 208 -23.15 22.58 -2.73
C GLU A 208 -23.31 21.11 -2.29
N LEU A 209 -24.48 20.73 -1.77
CA LEU A 209 -24.74 19.36 -1.28
C LEU A 209 -25.03 18.36 -2.40
N PHE A 210 -25.77 18.78 -3.43
CA PHE A 210 -26.31 17.88 -4.44
C PHE A 210 -25.78 18.14 -5.86
N GLY A 211 -25.00 19.22 -6.04
CA GLY A 211 -24.55 19.67 -7.35
C GLY A 211 -25.66 20.37 -8.14
N HIS A 212 -25.30 20.95 -9.28
CA HIS A 212 -26.27 21.57 -10.20
C HIS A 212 -26.06 21.01 -11.61
N GLU A 213 -27.12 20.54 -12.26
CA GLU A 213 -27.11 20.29 -13.70
C GLU A 213 -27.27 21.64 -14.42
N LYS A 214 -26.41 21.94 -15.40
CA LYS A 214 -26.58 23.12 -16.24
C LYS A 214 -27.83 22.96 -17.11
N GLY A 215 -28.88 23.74 -16.81
CA GLY A 215 -30.05 23.97 -17.66
C GLY A 215 -30.38 25.45 -17.70
#